data_AF-A0A7I8MXP2-F1
#
_entry.id   AF-A0A7I8MXP2-F1
#
_cell.length_a   1.000
_cell.length_b   1.000
_cell.length_c   1.000
_cell.angle_alpha   90.00
_cell.angle_beta   90.00
_cell.angle_gamma   90.00
#
_symmetry.space_group_name_H-M   'P 1'
#
loop_
_entity.id
_entity.type
_entity.pdbx_description
1 polymer ?
#
loop_
_entity_poly.entity_id
_entity_poly.type
_entity_poly.pdbx_seq_one_letter_code
_entity_poly.pdbx_strand_id
1 'polypeptide(L)' 'NLIDFDFIYDEVEDAYGSKGNVSVPPPVILKMTLLLVLYNVRSERELMDTIPERLDWLWFLGYDL' A
#
# COMPACT_ATOMS: atom_id res chain seq x y z
N ASN A 1 14.83 3.69 -5.24
CA ASN A 1 13.58 3.58 -6.02
C ASN A 1 13.50 4.73 -7.01
N LEU A 2 12.84 4.52 -8.15
CA LEU A 2 12.68 5.55 -9.19
C LEU A 2 11.64 6.62 -8.80
N ILE A 3 10.72 6.26 -7.90
CA ILE A 3 9.68 7.11 -7.33
C ILE A 3 9.81 7.02 -5.81
N ASP A 4 9.77 8.17 -5.16
CA ASP A 4 9.61 8.29 -3.71
C ASP A 4 8.11 8.37 -3.40
N PHE A 5 7.61 7.49 -2.54
CA PHE A 5 6.21 7.46 -2.14
C PHE A 5 5.97 8.16 -0.80
N ASP A 6 7.02 8.58 -0.10
CA ASP A 6 6.90 9.15 1.25
C ASP A 6 6.22 10.52 1.22
N PHE A 7 6.14 11.20 0.07
CA PHE A 7 5.36 12.43 -0.10
C PHE A 7 3.90 12.29 0.37
N ILE A 8 3.34 11.08 0.31
CA ILE A 8 1.96 10.85 0.70
C ILE A 8 1.74 11.08 2.20
N TYR A 9 2.77 10.95 3.04
CA TYR A 9 2.64 11.24 4.46
C TYR A 9 2.19 12.68 4.70
N ASP A 10 2.78 13.63 3.97
CA ASP A 10 2.45 15.06 4.08
C ASP A 10 1.02 15.34 3.57
N GLU A 11 0.60 14.63 2.52
CA GLU A 11 -0.72 14.82 1.89
C GLU A 11 -1.89 14.31 2.75
N VAL A 12 -1.65 13.35 3.64
CA VAL A 12 -2.71 12.77 4.49
C VAL A 12 -2.48 12.96 5.97
N GLU A 13 -1.53 13.81 6.37
CA GLU A 13 -1.13 14.04 7.76
C GLU A 13 -2.35 14.35 8.66
N ASP A 14 -3.28 15.17 8.15
CA ASP A 14 -4.49 15.61 8.84
C ASP A 14 -5.50 14.47 9.11
N ALA A 15 -5.41 13.37 8.36
CA ALA A 15 -6.23 12.18 8.55
C ALA A 15 -5.69 11.24 9.64
N TYR A 16 -4.45 11.42 10.11
CA TYR A 16 -3.85 10.55 11.14
C TYR A 16 -4.22 10.99 12.55
N GLY A 17 -4.72 10.03 13.34
CA GLY A 17 -4.95 10.23 14.75
C GLY A 17 -3.65 10.29 15.55
N SER A 18 -3.56 11.20 16.51
CA SER A 18 -2.41 11.30 17.44
C SER A 18 -2.44 10.28 18.59
N LYS A 19 -3.50 9.46 18.69
CA LYS A 19 -3.69 8.43 19.71
C LYS A 19 -4.34 7.20 19.08
N GLY A 20 -3.86 6.00 19.43
CA GLY A 20 -4.44 4.73 18.97
C GLY A 20 -3.39 3.76 18.42
N ASN A 21 -3.86 2.79 17.63
CA ASN A 21 -2.97 1.84 16.96
C ASN A 21 -2.19 2.51 15.82
N VAL A 22 -0.96 2.05 15.61
CA VAL A 22 -0.16 2.44 14.46
C VAL A 22 -0.88 1.96 13.20
N SER A 23 -1.24 2.91 12.34
CA SER A 23 -1.85 2.61 11.04
C SER A 23 -0.80 2.06 10.08
N VAL A 24 -1.27 1.31 9.08
CA VAL A 24 -0.42 0.90 7.95
C VAL A 24 0.17 2.16 7.30
N PRO A 25 1.48 2.17 6.95
CA PRO A 25 2.09 3.29 6.26
C PRO A 25 1.27 3.72 5.02
N PRO A 26 0.95 5.01 4.85
CA PRO A 26 0.19 5.47 3.69
C PRO A 26 0.89 5.19 2.35
N PRO A 27 2.25 5.15 2.23
CA PRO A 27 2.90 4.66 1.01
C PRO A 27 2.48 3.23 0.62
N VAL A 28 2.29 2.34 1.59
CA VAL A 28 1.88 0.95 1.33
C VAL A 28 0.44 0.92 0.83
N ILE A 29 -0.46 1.72 1.43
CA ILE A 29 -1.85 1.83 0.99
C ILE A 29 -1.92 2.35 -0.45
N LEU A 30 -1.20 3.43 -0.77
CA LEU A 30 -1.15 3.99 -2.12
C LEU A 30 -0.63 2.97 -3.13
N LYS A 31 0.44 2.23 -2.80
CA LYS A 31 0.96 1.16 -3.64
C LYS A 31 -0.04 0.02 -3.85
N MET A 32 -0.80 -0.37 -2.83
CA MET A 32 -1.89 -1.34 -2.97
C MET A 32 -2.98 -0.83 -3.93
N THR A 33 -3.35 0.45 -3.85
CA THR A 33 -4.30 1.06 -4.79
C THR A 33 -3.75 1.07 -6.22
N LEU A 34 -2.45 1.32 -6.40
CA LEU A 34 -1.80 1.20 -7.72
C LEU A 34 -1.87 -0.23 -8.26
N LEU A 35 -1.60 -1.24 -7.43
CA LEU A 35 -1.75 -2.64 -7.84
C LEU A 35 -3.19 -2.96 -8.25
N LEU A 36 -4.17 -2.52 -7.46
CA LEU A 36 -5.60 -2.69 -7.75
C LEU A 36 -5.96 -2.16 -9.15
N VAL A 37 -5.53 -0.94 -9.47
CA VAL A 37 -5.86 -0.26 -10.73
C VAL A 37 -5.04 -0.81 -11.90
N LEU A 38 -3.71 -0.92 -11.76
CA LEU A 38 -2.81 -1.28 -12.85
C LEU A 38 -3.00 -2.73 -13.32
N TYR A 39 -3.34 -3.63 -12.39
CA TYR A 39 -3.61 -5.03 -12.70
C TYR A 39 -5.10 -5.34 -12.87
N ASN A 40 -5.97 -4.32 -12.80
CA ASN A 40 -7.41 -4.45 -12.95
C ASN A 40 -8.02 -5.52 -12.01
N VAL A 41 -7.57 -5.51 -10.76
CA VAL A 41 -8.07 -6.42 -9.71
C VAL A 41 -9.48 -5.98 -9.32
N ARG A 42 -10.41 -6.94 -9.23
CA ARG A 42 -11.84 -6.63 -9.16
C ARG A 42 -12.28 -5.97 -7.84
N SER A 43 -11.54 -6.19 -6.76
CA SER A 43 -11.85 -5.64 -5.44
C SER A 43 -10.65 -5.64 -4.51
N GLU A 44 -10.69 -4.82 -3.47
CA GLU A 44 -9.69 -4.84 -2.40
C GLU A 44 -9.62 -6.20 -1.69
N ARG A 45 -10.75 -6.91 -1.55
CA ARG A 45 -10.76 -8.26 -0.97
C ARG A 45 -9.90 -9.23 -1.81
N GLU A 46 -10.12 -9.23 -3.12
CA GLU A 46 -9.33 -10.06 -4.05
C GLU A 46 -7.86 -9.64 -4.08
N LEU A 47 -7.58 -8.34 -3.98
CA LEU A 47 -6.22 -7.83 -3.85
C LEU A 47 -5.52 -8.44 -2.62
N MET A 48 -6.17 -8.40 -1.46
CA MET A 48 -5.63 -8.94 -0.22
C MET A 48 -5.38 -10.45 -0.27
N ASP A 49 -6.26 -11.20 -0.93
CA ASP A 49 -6.09 -12.65 -1.14
C ASP A 49 -4.91 -12.93 -2.09
N THR A 50 -4.66 -12.05 -3.08
CA THR A 50 -3.63 -12.24 -4.11
C THR A 50 -2.23 -11.80 -3.68
N ILE A 51 -2.10 -10.75 -2.86
CA ILE A 51 -0.81 -10.22 -2.37
C ILE A 51 0.15 -11.32 -1.87
N PRO A 52 -0.24 -12.23 -0.95
CA PRO A 52 0.69 -13.24 -0.42
C PRO A 52 1.13 -14.28 -1.46
N GLU A 53 0.42 -14.40 -2.59
CA GLU A 53 0.74 -15.35 -3.66
C GLU A 53 1.69 -14.76 -4.72
N ARG A 54 1.94 -13.44 -4.66
CA ARG A 54 2.72 -12.68 -5.67
C ARG A 54 3.96 -12.04 -5.07
N LEU A 55 5.11 -12.70 -5.25
CA LEU A 55 6.40 -12.21 -4.75
C LEU A 55 6.79 -10.83 -5.29
N ASP A 56 6.44 -10.53 -6.54
CA ASP A 56 6.67 -9.21 -7.14
C ASP A 56 5.82 -8.10 -6.49
N TRP A 57 4.61 -8.44 -6.03
CA TRP A 57 3.75 -7.50 -5.30
C TRP A 57 4.26 -7.29 -3.87
N LEU A 58 4.65 -8.36 -3.17
CA LEU A 58 5.28 -8.24 -1.85
C LEU A 58 6.53 -7.35 -1.92
N TRP A 59 7.41 -7.61 -2.89
CA TRP A 59 8.61 -6.80 -3.12
C TRP A 59 8.28 -5.33 -3.38
N PHE A 60 7.29 -5.04 -4.23
CA PHE A 60 6.86 -3.67 -4.53
C PHE A 60 6.32 -2.94 -3.29
N LEU A 61 5.55 -3.64 -2.46
CA LEU A 61 5.02 -3.15 -1.19
C LEU A 61 6.10 -2.98 -0.12
N GLY A 62 7.30 -3.53 -0.32
CA GLY A 62 8.39 -3.50 0.65
C GLY A 62 8.32 -4.60 1.70
N TYR A 63 7.57 -5.67 1.42
CA TYR A 63 7.56 -6.88 2.22
C TYR A 63 8.49 -7.92 1.57
N ASP A 64 9.42 -8.43 2.36
CA ASP A 64 10.22 -9.61 2.02
C ASP A 64 9.64 -10.87 2.71
N LEU A 65 10.33 -11.99 2.50
CA LEU A 65 9.99 -13.32 3.02
C LEU A 65 11.04 -13.75 4.03
#